data_AF-A0A2D0B5S5-F1
#
_entry.id   AF-A0A2D0B5S5-F1
#
_cell.length_a   1.000
_cell.length_b   1.000
_cell.length_c   1.000
_cell.angle_alpha   90.00
_cell.angle_beta   90.00
_cell.angle_gamma   90.00
#
_symmetry.space_group_name_H-M   'P 1'
#
loop_
_entity.id
_entity.type
_entity.pdbx_description
1 polymer ?
#
loop_
_entity_poly.entity_id
_entity_poly.type
_entity_poly.pdbx_seq_one_letter_code
_entity_poly.pdbx_strand_id
1 'polypeptide(L)'
;MPTKTMLHELKRLLLDTASGGSRQLTEVESDLVQTNILLGEAIGKLGTSFMDLHRSVQTQQDILEALMNGHEELNADSIAKLKETQNQVSQYVNAAVTGLQFQDMTSQLLERIVRRVIGLREALGVLSANSFEIVPEQDQSDVELEALLASTVKSIEERLTVLDNGLWKAVRQTRMESGDIELF
;
A
#
# COMPACT_ATOMS: atom_id res chain seq x y z
N MET A 1 46.59 -10.55 6.55
CA MET A 1 46.30 -11.91 6.09
C MET A 1 45.08 -12.44 6.81
N PRO A 2 43.86 -12.21 6.31
CA PRO A 2 42.69 -12.95 6.76
C PRO A 2 42.94 -14.44 6.51
N THR A 3 42.58 -15.29 7.47
CA THR A 3 42.73 -16.74 7.29
C THR A 3 41.68 -17.22 6.27
N LYS A 4 42.01 -18.25 5.47
CA LYS A 4 41.06 -18.88 4.54
C LYS A 4 39.72 -19.22 5.20
N THR A 5 39.77 -19.63 6.47
CA THR A 5 38.59 -19.88 7.30
C THR A 5 37.73 -18.63 7.50
N MET A 6 38.33 -17.46 7.81
CA MET A 6 37.57 -16.21 7.93
C MET A 6 36.92 -15.79 6.62
N LEU A 7 37.61 -15.98 5.47
CA LEU A 7 37.03 -15.68 4.16
C LEU A 7 35.83 -16.58 3.84
N HIS A 8 35.89 -17.86 4.21
CA HIS A 8 34.77 -18.79 4.09
C HIS A 8 33.57 -18.36 4.95
N GLU A 9 33.79 -18.03 6.22
CA GLU A 9 32.72 -17.61 7.12
C GLU A 9 32.12 -16.25 6.70
N LEU A 10 32.95 -15.31 6.24
CA LEU A 10 32.47 -14.03 5.71
C LEU A 10 31.61 -14.25 4.46
N LYS A 11 32.09 -15.03 3.50
CA LYS A 11 31.32 -15.37 2.29
C LYS A 11 29.99 -16.01 2.65
N ARG A 12 30.01 -16.98 3.57
CA ARG A 12 28.81 -17.67 4.04
C ARG A 12 27.83 -16.70 4.70
N LEU A 13 28.31 -15.84 5.61
CA LEU A 13 27.47 -14.84 6.28
C LEU A 13 26.77 -13.91 5.28
N LEU A 14 27.49 -13.41 4.28
CA LEU A 14 26.92 -12.51 3.27
C LEU A 14 25.88 -13.25 2.40
N LEU A 15 26.16 -14.49 2.00
CA LEU A 15 25.27 -15.30 1.18
C LEU A 15 24.01 -15.72 1.95
N ASP A 16 24.15 -16.15 3.21
CA ASP A 16 23.06 -16.55 4.09
C ASP A 16 22.17 -15.32 4.41
N THR A 17 22.78 -14.16 4.65
CA THR A 17 22.04 -12.90 4.87
C THR A 17 21.26 -12.48 3.62
N ALA A 18 21.90 -12.51 2.45
CA ALA A 18 21.26 -12.13 1.20
C ALA A 18 20.11 -13.08 0.82
N SER A 19 20.34 -14.39 0.92
CA SER A 19 19.35 -15.41 0.58
C SER A 19 18.19 -15.45 1.58
N GLY A 20 18.49 -15.38 2.89
CA GLY A 20 17.48 -15.34 3.94
C GLY A 20 16.61 -14.09 3.84
N GLY A 21 17.23 -12.92 3.66
CA GLY A 21 16.50 -11.67 3.47
C GLY A 21 15.67 -11.67 2.18
N SER A 22 16.21 -12.19 1.07
CA SER A 22 15.44 -12.24 -0.19
C SER A 22 14.23 -13.17 -0.09
N ARG A 23 14.31 -14.27 0.67
CA ARG A 23 13.16 -15.16 0.92
C ARG A 23 12.08 -14.44 1.72
N GLN A 24 12.45 -13.79 2.83
CA GLN A 24 11.51 -13.03 3.65
C GLN A 24 10.84 -11.89 2.86
N LEU A 25 11.58 -11.18 2.02
CA LEU A 25 11.01 -10.13 1.17
C LEU A 25 10.02 -10.69 0.14
N THR A 26 10.23 -11.92 -0.34
CA THR A 26 9.29 -12.58 -1.26
C THR A 26 7.97 -12.91 -0.56
N GLU A 27 8.03 -13.38 0.69
CA GLU A 27 6.85 -13.63 1.52
C GLU A 27 6.08 -12.32 1.79
N VAL A 28 6.79 -11.27 2.20
CA VAL A 28 6.20 -9.94 2.43
C VAL A 28 5.58 -9.37 1.15
N GLU A 29 6.23 -9.54 -0.02
CA GLU A 29 5.68 -9.10 -1.29
C GLU A 29 4.36 -9.83 -1.63
N SER A 30 4.30 -11.15 -1.40
CA SER A 30 3.09 -11.93 -1.55
C SER A 30 1.96 -11.45 -0.64
N ASP A 31 2.25 -11.21 0.64
CA ASP A 31 1.29 -10.72 1.62
C ASP A 31 0.75 -9.32 1.25
N LEU A 32 1.63 -8.45 0.74
CA LEU A 32 1.23 -7.10 0.30
C LEU A 32 0.32 -7.16 -0.93
N VAL A 33 0.64 -8.00 -1.91
CA VAL A 33 -0.21 -8.22 -3.09
C VAL A 33 -1.58 -8.74 -2.66
N GLN A 34 -1.61 -9.74 -1.78
CA GLN A 34 -2.86 -10.29 -1.26
C GLN A 34 -3.68 -9.25 -0.48
N THR A 35 -3.01 -8.46 0.36
CA THR A 35 -3.66 -7.37 1.11
C THR A 35 -4.27 -6.34 0.17
N ASN A 36 -3.57 -5.97 -0.91
CA ASN A 36 -4.08 -5.02 -1.89
C ASN A 36 -5.34 -5.54 -2.63
N ILE A 37 -5.34 -6.84 -2.99
CA ILE A 37 -6.50 -7.49 -3.61
C ILE A 37 -7.70 -7.50 -2.64
N LEU A 38 -7.50 -7.97 -1.41
CA LEU A 38 -8.58 -8.06 -0.41
C LEU A 38 -9.16 -6.69 -0.07
N LEU A 39 -8.30 -5.67 0.02
CA LEU A 39 -8.71 -4.29 0.23
C LEU A 39 -9.58 -3.81 -0.94
N GLY A 40 -9.11 -3.99 -2.18
CA GLY A 40 -9.87 -3.63 -3.38
C GLY A 40 -11.24 -4.31 -3.45
N GLU A 41 -11.32 -5.61 -3.13
CA GLU A 41 -12.59 -6.34 -3.07
C GLU A 41 -13.53 -5.82 -1.98
N ALA A 42 -13.02 -5.59 -0.77
CA ALA A 42 -13.81 -5.09 0.35
C ALA A 42 -14.46 -3.74 0.02
N ILE A 43 -13.71 -2.86 -0.63
CA ILE A 43 -14.20 -1.55 -1.03
C ILE A 43 -15.14 -1.62 -2.23
N GLY A 44 -14.87 -2.48 -3.21
CA GLY A 44 -15.82 -2.73 -4.30
C GLY A 44 -17.19 -3.19 -3.78
N LYS A 45 -17.20 -4.07 -2.77
CA LYS A 45 -18.43 -4.52 -2.09
C LYS A 45 -19.11 -3.38 -1.32
N LEU A 46 -18.33 -2.54 -0.63
CA LEU A 46 -18.85 -1.36 0.08
C LEU A 46 -19.49 -0.36 -0.90
N GLY A 47 -18.82 -0.06 -2.00
CA GLY A 47 -19.32 0.83 -3.05
C GLY A 47 -20.59 0.29 -3.72
N THR A 48 -20.67 -1.02 -3.96
CA THR A 48 -21.88 -1.65 -4.52
C THR A 48 -23.07 -1.56 -3.54
N SER A 49 -22.84 -1.93 -2.28
CA SER A 49 -23.87 -1.84 -1.22
C SER A 49 -24.38 -0.42 -1.06
N PHE A 50 -23.49 0.56 -1.20
CA PHE A 50 -23.83 1.98 -1.16
C PHE A 50 -24.67 2.44 -2.35
N MET A 51 -24.31 2.04 -3.58
CA MET A 51 -25.08 2.36 -4.79
C MET A 51 -26.48 1.74 -4.78
N ASP A 52 -26.63 0.54 -4.23
CA ASP A 52 -27.94 -0.12 -4.08
C ASP A 52 -28.81 0.59 -3.04
N LEU A 53 -28.20 1.08 -1.95
CA LEU A 53 -28.88 1.92 -0.97
C LEU A 53 -29.32 3.25 -1.59
N HIS A 54 -28.45 3.92 -2.35
CA HIS A 54 -28.80 5.13 -3.09
C HIS A 54 -29.96 4.90 -4.08
N ARG A 55 -29.93 3.81 -4.86
CA ARG A 55 -31.00 3.47 -5.81
C ARG A 55 -32.34 3.22 -5.12
N SER A 56 -32.32 2.53 -3.97
CA SER A 56 -33.53 2.27 -3.17
C SER A 56 -34.16 3.57 -2.69
N VAL A 57 -33.34 4.56 -2.37
CA VAL A 57 -33.77 5.87 -1.88
C VAL A 57 -34.29 6.74 -3.01
N GLN A 58 -33.61 6.74 -4.17
CA GLN A 58 -34.11 7.42 -5.36
C GLN A 58 -35.50 6.90 -5.74
N THR A 59 -35.68 5.58 -5.73
CA THR A 59 -36.99 4.96 -6.02
C THR A 59 -38.07 5.42 -5.03
N GLN A 60 -37.73 5.56 -3.74
CA GLN A 60 -38.66 6.10 -2.74
C GLN A 60 -38.97 7.59 -2.96
N GLN A 61 -37.99 8.39 -3.40
CA GLN A 61 -38.20 9.80 -3.74
C GLN A 61 -39.14 9.93 -4.94
N ASP A 62 -38.93 9.14 -6.00
CA ASP A 62 -39.77 9.15 -7.20
C ASP A 62 -41.23 8.76 -6.87
N ILE A 63 -41.42 7.76 -5.99
CA ILE A 63 -42.75 7.37 -5.49
C ILE A 63 -43.40 8.53 -4.70
N LEU A 64 -42.64 9.24 -3.89
CA LEU A 64 -43.16 10.40 -3.16
C LEU A 64 -43.47 11.60 -4.03
N GLU A 65 -42.67 11.85 -5.05
CA GLU A 65 -42.96 12.90 -6.02
C GLU A 65 -44.24 12.57 -6.80
N ALA A 66 -44.46 11.30 -7.17
CA ALA A 66 -45.71 10.84 -7.78
C ALA A 66 -46.92 11.00 -6.83
N LEU A 67 -46.77 10.67 -5.55
CA LEU A 67 -47.77 10.87 -4.49
C LEU A 67 -48.10 12.36 -4.28
N MET A 68 -47.08 13.23 -4.17
CA MET A 68 -47.24 14.67 -4.00
C MET A 68 -47.88 15.35 -5.22
N ASN A 69 -47.65 14.82 -6.42
CA ASN A 69 -48.29 15.24 -7.66
C ASN A 69 -49.75 14.76 -7.79
N GLY A 70 -50.32 14.17 -6.75
CA GLY A 70 -51.76 13.89 -6.62
C GLY A 70 -52.20 12.50 -7.08
N HIS A 71 -51.29 11.54 -7.24
CA HIS A 71 -51.63 10.20 -7.71
C HIS A 71 -52.07 9.24 -6.58
N GLU A 72 -51.80 9.53 -5.30
CA GLU A 72 -52.22 8.73 -4.12
C GLU A 72 -52.20 9.61 -2.82
N GLU A 73 -52.97 9.25 -1.77
CA GLU A 73 -53.08 10.03 -0.52
C GLU A 73 -51.89 9.80 0.46
N LEU A 74 -51.16 10.87 0.82
CA LEU A 74 -50.05 10.85 1.77
C LEU A 74 -50.51 11.00 3.23
N ASN A 75 -50.13 10.07 4.10
CA ASN A 75 -50.24 10.25 5.55
C ASN A 75 -48.95 10.86 6.15
N ALA A 76 -49.08 11.55 7.29
CA ALA A 76 -47.96 12.24 7.94
C ALA A 76 -46.82 11.30 8.40
N ASP A 77 -47.15 10.03 8.70
CA ASP A 77 -46.19 9.00 9.12
C ASP A 77 -45.25 8.58 7.96
N SER A 78 -45.77 8.52 6.73
CA SER A 78 -44.99 8.21 5.53
C SER A 78 -44.02 9.33 5.18
N ILE A 79 -44.42 10.59 5.38
CA ILE A 79 -43.56 11.76 5.18
C ILE A 79 -42.43 11.80 6.22
N ALA A 80 -42.73 11.46 7.48
CA ALA A 80 -41.73 11.41 8.55
C ALA A 80 -40.69 10.30 8.31
N LYS A 81 -41.13 9.09 7.97
CA LYS A 81 -40.24 7.96 7.62
C LYS A 81 -39.35 8.26 6.43
N LEU A 82 -39.86 8.99 5.44
CA LEU A 82 -39.05 9.38 4.29
C LEU A 82 -37.95 10.37 4.68
N LYS A 83 -38.27 11.42 5.43
CA LYS A 83 -37.28 12.41 5.88
C LYS A 83 -36.19 11.77 6.73
N GLU A 84 -36.55 10.80 7.57
CA GLU A 84 -35.59 10.04 8.37
C GLU A 84 -34.68 9.18 7.49
N THR A 85 -35.24 8.49 6.50
CA THR A 85 -34.47 7.70 5.54
C THR A 85 -33.54 8.58 4.70
N GLN A 86 -33.99 9.75 4.23
CA GLN A 86 -33.17 10.71 3.49
C GLN A 86 -31.96 11.19 4.32
N ASN A 87 -32.15 11.52 5.60
CA ASN A 87 -31.06 11.94 6.47
C ASN A 87 -30.05 10.83 6.74
N GLN A 88 -30.52 9.58 6.89
CA GLN A 88 -29.63 8.42 7.04
C GLN A 88 -28.78 8.20 5.79
N VAL A 89 -29.35 8.43 4.60
CA VAL A 89 -28.65 8.26 3.32
C VAL A 89 -27.53 9.27 3.16
N SER A 90 -27.78 10.55 3.43
CA SER A 90 -26.74 11.59 3.39
C SER A 90 -25.58 11.30 4.35
N GLN A 91 -25.84 10.65 5.49
CA GLN A 91 -24.79 10.20 6.40
C GLN A 91 -24.00 9.00 5.83
N TYR A 92 -24.70 8.02 5.23
CA TYR A 92 -24.04 6.89 4.57
C TYR A 92 -23.23 7.32 3.33
N VAL A 93 -23.65 8.37 2.61
CA VAL A 93 -22.92 8.96 1.49
C VAL A 93 -21.59 9.53 1.96
N ASN A 94 -21.62 10.38 2.99
CA ASN A 94 -20.40 10.95 3.54
C ASN A 94 -19.46 9.88 4.10
N ALA A 95 -19.99 8.83 4.74
CA ALA A 95 -19.20 7.70 5.22
C ALA A 95 -18.58 6.89 4.08
N ALA A 96 -19.30 6.68 2.97
CA ALA A 96 -18.81 5.97 1.80
C ALA A 96 -17.72 6.75 1.05
N VAL A 97 -17.91 8.07 0.85
CA VAL A 97 -16.90 8.95 0.25
C VAL A 97 -15.63 8.96 1.11
N THR A 98 -15.78 9.09 2.43
CA THR A 98 -14.66 8.99 3.37
C THR A 98 -13.97 7.63 3.28
N GLY A 99 -14.73 6.54 3.16
CA GLY A 99 -14.20 5.19 2.96
C GLY A 99 -13.40 5.02 1.66
N LEU A 100 -13.86 5.61 0.55
CA LEU A 100 -13.14 5.64 -0.73
C LEU A 100 -11.86 6.49 -0.65
N GLN A 101 -11.83 7.54 0.17
CA GLN A 101 -10.61 8.30 0.43
C GLN A 101 -9.61 7.51 1.28
N PHE A 102 -10.10 6.80 2.30
CA PHE A 102 -9.28 5.87 3.08
C PHE A 102 -8.70 4.74 2.21
N GLN A 103 -9.45 4.24 1.23
CA GLN A 103 -8.92 3.33 0.22
C GLN A 103 -7.71 3.95 -0.46
N ASP A 104 -7.89 5.11 -1.10
CA ASP A 104 -6.87 5.70 -1.96
C ASP A 104 -5.57 5.92 -1.17
N MET A 105 -5.69 6.45 0.05
CA MET A 105 -4.56 6.58 0.97
C MET A 105 -3.89 5.23 1.29
N THR A 106 -4.68 4.19 1.55
CA THR A 106 -4.15 2.86 1.90
C THR A 106 -3.51 2.18 0.69
N SER A 107 -4.09 2.30 -0.51
CA SER A 107 -3.51 1.80 -1.75
C SER A 107 -2.18 2.48 -2.07
N GLN A 108 -2.08 3.80 -1.89
CA GLN A 108 -0.82 4.53 -2.04
C GLN A 108 0.25 4.07 -1.02
N LEU A 109 -0.15 3.83 0.23
CA LEU A 109 0.76 3.27 1.25
C LEU A 109 1.23 1.86 0.89
N LEU A 110 0.34 0.98 0.45
CA LEU A 110 0.70 -0.37 0.02
C LEU A 110 1.65 -0.35 -1.18
N GLU A 111 1.37 0.47 -2.19
CA GLU A 111 2.25 0.63 -3.35
C GLU A 111 3.66 1.09 -2.92
N ARG A 112 3.74 2.02 -1.97
CA ARG A 112 5.01 2.48 -1.42
C ARG A 112 5.77 1.36 -0.70
N ILE A 113 5.08 0.53 0.09
CA ILE A 113 5.70 -0.60 0.78
C ILE A 113 6.22 -1.61 -0.24
N VAL A 114 5.46 -1.91 -1.30
CA VAL A 114 5.89 -2.78 -2.40
C VAL A 114 7.16 -2.26 -3.06
N ARG A 115 7.21 -0.97 -3.43
CA ARG A 115 8.43 -0.37 -4.01
C ARG A 115 9.63 -0.47 -3.06
N ARG A 116 9.41 -0.32 -1.75
CA ARG A 116 10.47 -0.46 -0.73
C ARG A 116 10.97 -1.91 -0.64
N VAL A 117 10.07 -2.89 -0.65
CA VAL A 117 10.41 -4.32 -0.65
C VAL A 117 11.24 -4.67 -1.88
N ILE A 118 10.84 -4.19 -3.07
CA ILE A 118 11.60 -4.39 -4.31
C ILE A 118 13.00 -3.80 -4.20
N GLY A 119 13.14 -2.55 -3.75
CA GLY A 119 14.47 -1.94 -3.63
C GLY A 119 15.36 -2.61 -2.57
N LEU A 120 14.79 -3.09 -1.45
CA LEU A 120 15.53 -3.88 -0.47
C LEU A 120 16.01 -5.21 -1.07
N ARG A 121 15.17 -5.86 -1.89
CA ARG A 121 15.54 -7.10 -2.61
C ARG A 121 16.69 -6.83 -3.58
N GLU A 122 16.67 -5.71 -4.28
CA GLU A 122 17.78 -5.29 -5.14
C GLU A 122 19.07 -5.07 -4.34
N ALA A 123 19.01 -4.38 -3.18
CA ALA A 123 20.18 -4.18 -2.33
C ALA A 123 20.78 -5.52 -1.85
N LEU A 124 19.94 -6.48 -1.44
CA LEU A 124 20.38 -7.84 -1.11
C LEU A 124 20.94 -8.60 -2.33
N GLY A 125 20.43 -8.32 -3.53
CA GLY A 125 20.99 -8.86 -4.77
C GLY A 125 22.44 -8.44 -5.01
N VAL A 126 22.81 -7.19 -4.69
CA VAL A 126 24.21 -6.73 -4.74
C VAL A 126 25.06 -7.39 -3.68
N LEU A 127 24.54 -7.51 -2.45
CA LEU A 127 25.22 -8.23 -1.38
C LEU A 127 25.54 -9.68 -1.80
N SER A 128 24.58 -10.37 -2.43
CA SER A 128 24.77 -11.72 -2.96
C SER A 128 25.80 -11.75 -4.09
N ALA A 129 25.68 -10.87 -5.09
CA ALA A 129 26.59 -10.82 -6.23
C ALA A 129 28.05 -10.64 -5.79
N ASN A 130 28.31 -9.66 -4.91
CA ASN A 130 29.67 -9.36 -4.45
C ASN A 130 30.23 -10.45 -3.53
N SER A 131 29.37 -11.21 -2.82
CA SER A 131 29.82 -12.36 -2.03
C SER A 131 30.42 -13.49 -2.87
N PHE A 132 30.04 -13.59 -4.16
CA PHE A 132 30.64 -14.57 -5.07
C PHE A 132 32.05 -14.20 -5.51
N GLU A 133 32.42 -12.92 -5.48
CA GLU A 133 33.76 -12.40 -5.79
C GLU A 133 34.78 -12.68 -4.68
N ILE A 134 34.30 -13.03 -3.47
CA ILE A 134 35.15 -13.57 -2.42
C ILE A 134 35.50 -15.02 -2.78
N VAL A 135 36.78 -15.29 -3.04
CA VAL A 135 37.28 -16.62 -3.41
C VAL A 135 38.30 -17.07 -2.36
N PRO A 136 37.86 -17.79 -1.30
CA PRO A 136 38.72 -18.15 -0.18
C PRO A 136 39.96 -18.99 -0.53
N GLU A 137 39.93 -19.65 -1.68
CA GLU A 137 41.04 -20.49 -2.16
C GLU A 137 42.10 -19.74 -2.97
N GLN A 138 41.80 -18.51 -3.41
CA GLN A 138 42.78 -17.63 -4.03
C GLN A 138 43.52 -16.84 -2.95
N ASP A 139 44.82 -16.61 -3.11
CA ASP A 139 45.59 -15.65 -2.32
C ASP A 139 45.15 -14.23 -2.71
N GLN A 140 43.94 -13.84 -2.29
CA GLN A 140 43.46 -12.47 -2.36
C GLN A 140 44.24 -11.65 -1.34
N SER A 141 44.85 -10.56 -1.80
CA SER A 141 45.53 -9.64 -0.91
C SER A 141 44.54 -8.91 0.01
N ASP A 142 44.99 -8.51 1.20
CA ASP A 142 44.17 -7.73 2.14
C ASP A 142 43.59 -6.46 1.46
N VAL A 143 44.35 -5.83 0.55
CA VAL A 143 43.96 -4.63 -0.18
C VAL A 143 42.83 -4.89 -1.17
N GLU A 144 42.85 -6.03 -1.87
CA GLU A 144 41.78 -6.41 -2.81
C GLU A 144 40.49 -6.73 -2.08
N LEU A 145 40.58 -7.45 -0.94
CA LEU A 145 39.42 -7.76 -0.11
C LEU A 145 38.81 -6.50 0.49
N GLU A 146 39.64 -5.60 1.01
CA GLU A 146 39.19 -4.31 1.55
C GLU A 146 38.49 -3.48 0.47
N ALA A 147 39.07 -3.42 -0.74
CA ALA A 147 38.45 -2.72 -1.87
C ALA A 147 37.09 -3.31 -2.27
N LEU A 148 36.97 -4.65 -2.27
CA LEU A 148 35.71 -5.35 -2.55
C LEU A 148 34.64 -5.08 -1.49
N LEU A 149 35.01 -5.14 -0.21
CA LEU A 149 34.07 -4.88 0.88
C LEU A 149 33.64 -3.41 0.89
N ALA A 150 34.57 -2.48 0.69
CA ALA A 150 34.28 -1.06 0.59
C ALA A 150 33.35 -0.75 -0.60
N SER A 151 33.56 -1.37 -1.76
CA SER A 151 32.69 -1.19 -2.93
C SER A 151 31.29 -1.78 -2.69
N THR A 152 31.20 -2.90 -1.97
CA THR A 152 29.94 -3.54 -1.59
C THR A 152 29.14 -2.67 -0.63
N VAL A 153 29.78 -2.19 0.44
CA VAL A 153 29.15 -1.28 1.42
C VAL A 153 28.65 -0.03 0.71
N LYS A 154 29.49 0.61 -0.10
CA LYS A 154 29.11 1.81 -0.86
C LYS A 154 27.90 1.56 -1.78
N SER A 155 27.89 0.44 -2.51
CA SER A 155 26.79 0.11 -3.42
C SER A 155 25.47 -0.12 -2.68
N ILE A 156 25.53 -0.71 -1.49
CA ILE A 156 24.35 -0.90 -0.62
C ILE A 156 23.88 0.45 -0.06
N GLU A 157 24.78 1.28 0.45
CA GLU A 157 24.46 2.62 0.98
C GLU A 157 23.81 3.51 -0.09
N GLU A 158 24.31 3.51 -1.32
CA GLU A 158 23.73 4.26 -2.44
C GLU A 158 22.28 3.81 -2.70
N ARG A 159 22.02 2.50 -2.73
CA ARG A 159 20.66 1.95 -2.94
C ARG A 159 19.72 2.25 -1.78
N LEU A 160 20.19 2.11 -0.54
CA LEU A 160 19.41 2.46 0.65
C LEU A 160 19.09 3.95 0.68
N THR A 161 20.02 4.81 0.27
CA THR A 161 19.81 6.26 0.18
C THR A 161 18.79 6.62 -0.90
N VAL A 162 18.80 5.94 -2.05
CA VAL A 162 17.77 6.12 -3.10
C VAL A 162 16.39 5.70 -2.58
N LEU A 163 16.31 4.58 -1.85
CA LEU A 163 15.08 4.14 -1.20
C LEU A 163 14.55 5.18 -0.21
N ASP A 164 15.45 5.79 0.58
CA ASP A 164 15.08 6.78 1.60
C ASP A 164 14.67 8.12 0.98
N ASN A 165 15.36 8.58 -0.07
CA ASN A 165 15.02 9.83 -0.76
C ASN A 165 13.70 9.76 -1.55
N GLY A 166 13.31 8.58 -2.02
CA GLY A 166 11.98 8.36 -2.62
C GLY A 166 10.82 8.64 -1.67
N LEU A 167 11.06 8.63 -0.35
CA LEU A 167 10.04 8.80 0.70
C LEU A 167 9.58 10.25 0.88
N TRP A 168 10.47 11.24 0.65
CA TRP A 168 10.22 12.63 1.01
C TRP A 168 9.41 13.40 -0.04
N LYS A 169 9.39 12.93 -1.30
CA LYS A 169 8.73 13.64 -2.40
C LYS A 169 7.25 13.30 -2.58
N ALA A 170 6.73 12.25 -1.94
CA ALA A 170 5.46 11.64 -2.36
C ALA A 170 4.21 12.04 -1.57
N VAL A 171 4.30 12.65 -0.38
CA VAL A 171 3.09 13.00 0.39
C VAL A 171 3.20 14.38 1.04
N ARG A 172 2.67 15.38 0.34
CA ARG A 172 2.15 16.62 0.92
C ARG A 172 0.67 16.75 0.52
N GLN A 173 -0.19 16.01 1.19
CA GLN A 173 -1.57 16.45 1.38
C GLN A 173 -1.81 16.60 2.87
N THR A 174 -1.58 17.83 3.32
CA THR A 174 -1.88 18.27 4.68
C THR A 174 -3.25 18.92 4.62
N ARG A 175 -4.24 18.30 5.29
CA ARG A 175 -5.65 18.73 5.50
C ARG A 175 -6.66 18.23 4.48
N MET A 176 -7.47 17.30 4.96
CA MET A 176 -8.82 17.01 4.51
C MET A 176 -9.74 17.87 5.38
N GLU A 177 -10.04 19.10 4.95
CA GLU A 177 -11.17 19.83 5.54
C GLU A 177 -12.44 19.13 5.06
N SER A 178 -13.03 18.39 6.01
CA SER A 178 -14.36 17.84 5.93
C SER A 178 -15.36 18.97 5.66
N GLY A 179 -16.08 18.87 4.56
CA GLY A 179 -17.32 19.61 4.33
C GLY A 179 -17.16 20.79 3.38
N ASP A 180 -17.19 20.49 2.08
CA ASP A 180 -18.05 21.18 1.12
C ASP A 180 -17.90 20.46 -0.22
N ILE A 181 -18.79 19.49 -0.45
CA ILE A 181 -19.07 19.02 -1.79
C ILE A 181 -20.35 19.74 -2.20
N GLU A 182 -20.22 20.80 -3.00
CA GLU A 182 -21.32 21.33 -3.80
C GLU A 182 -21.77 20.21 -4.74
N LEU A 183 -22.86 19.52 -4.36
CA LEU A 183 -23.60 18.62 -5.24
C LEU A 183 -24.31 19.50 -6.27
N PHE A 184 -23.85 19.43 -7.53
CA PHE A 184 -24.65 19.82 -8.69
C PHE A 184 -25.77 18.79 -8.92
#